data_AF-A0A3D6EI94-F1
#
_entry.id   AF-A0A3D6EI94-F1
#
_cell.length_a   1.000
_cell.length_b   1.000
_cell.length_c   1.000
_cell.angle_alpha   90.00
_cell.angle_beta   90.00
_cell.angle_gamma   90.00
#
_symmetry.space_group_name_H-M   'P 1'
#
loop_
_entity.id
_entity.type
_entity.pdbx_description
1 polymer ?
#
loop_
_entity_poly.entity_id
_entity_poly.type
_entity_poly.pdbx_seq_one_letter_code
_entity_poly.pdbx_strand_id
1 'polypeptide(L)'
;MDTPLPPSSIPAEALARQARLAAVLAGMEEGRENREPASLQSLRKALQGGSLDAAAIIESLTAEHQVEEGASLVRAGRRGGGQARVEPLASLLEPLVARAAARREATWMLDTRRAAVRVGYAKEGAALDFDEGDLHAIFMQAFRLEGLCLALDLGKRPRPMLRLALPLPAGAGGLGEWIEAVFRTDP
;
A
#
# COMPACT_ATOMS: atom_id res chain seq x y z
N MET A 1 -31.33 -31.47 -8.48
CA MET A 1 -31.51 -30.84 -7.16
C MET A 1 -30.18 -30.22 -6.81
N ASP A 2 -30.02 -28.92 -7.11
CA ASP A 2 -28.81 -28.17 -6.81
C ASP A 2 -28.87 -27.71 -5.35
N THR A 3 -28.02 -28.28 -4.51
CA THR A 3 -27.80 -27.81 -3.15
C THR A 3 -27.06 -26.46 -3.23
N PRO A 4 -27.62 -25.37 -2.69
CA PRO A 4 -26.91 -24.10 -2.66
C PRO A 4 -25.70 -24.22 -1.74
N LEU A 5 -24.51 -23.88 -2.26
CA LEU A 5 -23.29 -23.76 -1.46
C LEU A 5 -23.52 -22.74 -0.33
N PRO A 6 -23.13 -23.04 0.92
CA PRO A 6 -23.24 -22.07 2.00
C PRO A 6 -22.39 -20.82 1.67
N PRO A 7 -22.83 -19.61 2.08
CA PRO A 7 -22.03 -18.42 1.93
C PRO A 7 -20.69 -18.66 2.63
N SER A 8 -19.61 -18.54 1.87
CA SER A 8 -18.22 -18.64 2.33
C SER A 8 -18.01 -17.65 3.49
N SER A 9 -18.17 -18.11 4.73
CA SER A 9 -17.82 -17.33 5.91
C SER A 9 -16.30 -17.30 6.04
N ILE A 10 -15.75 -16.10 6.23
CA ILE A 10 -14.31 -15.92 6.45
C ILE A 10 -13.97 -16.65 7.78
N PRO A 11 -12.96 -17.54 7.81
CA PRO A 11 -12.56 -18.22 9.04
C PRO A 11 -12.22 -17.23 10.17
N ALA A 12 -12.60 -17.55 11.41
CA ALA A 12 -12.35 -16.68 12.57
C ALA A 12 -10.85 -16.34 12.75
N GLU A 13 -9.97 -17.28 12.43
CA GLU A 13 -8.51 -17.08 12.45
C GLU A 13 -8.04 -16.05 11.42
N ALA A 14 -8.63 -16.05 10.22
CA ALA A 14 -8.33 -15.08 9.18
C ALA A 14 -8.81 -13.68 9.58
N LEU A 15 -9.97 -13.56 10.22
CA LEU A 15 -10.46 -12.30 10.78
C LEU A 15 -9.56 -11.79 11.92
N ALA A 16 -9.16 -12.67 12.83
CA ALA A 16 -8.25 -12.32 13.92
C ALA A 16 -6.89 -11.85 13.41
N ARG A 17 -6.34 -12.52 12.38
CA ARG A 17 -5.10 -12.11 11.72
C ARG A 17 -5.25 -10.75 11.03
N GLN A 18 -6.35 -10.53 10.30
CA GLN A 18 -6.64 -9.23 9.69
C GLN A 18 -6.73 -8.10 10.72
N ALA A 19 -7.37 -8.34 11.86
CA ALA A 19 -7.46 -7.38 12.95
C ALA A 19 -6.07 -7.08 13.56
N ARG A 20 -5.22 -8.10 13.74
CA ARG A 20 -3.83 -7.91 14.20
C ARG A 20 -3.01 -7.10 13.21
N LEU A 21 -3.07 -7.42 11.92
CA LEU A 21 -2.39 -6.64 10.88
C LEU A 21 -2.86 -5.18 10.92
N ALA A 22 -4.17 -4.94 10.97
CA ALA A 22 -4.71 -3.58 11.05
C ALA A 22 -4.21 -2.82 12.28
N ALA A 23 -4.13 -3.48 13.45
CA ALA A 23 -3.59 -2.89 14.66
C ALA A 23 -2.10 -2.54 14.54
N VAL A 24 -1.29 -3.42 13.94
CA VAL A 24 0.14 -3.14 13.68
C VAL A 24 0.29 -1.95 12.73
N LEU A 25 -0.44 -1.93 11.62
CA LEU A 25 -0.37 -0.85 10.65
C LEU A 25 -0.79 0.50 11.26
N ALA A 26 -1.81 0.51 12.12
CA ALA A 26 -2.23 1.70 12.86
C ALA A 26 -1.16 2.14 13.87
N GLY A 27 -0.62 1.21 14.67
CA GLY A 27 0.42 1.50 15.64
C GLY A 27 1.72 2.03 15.02
N MET A 28 2.03 1.68 13.77
CA MET A 28 3.15 2.25 13.04
C MET A 28 2.98 3.76 12.75
N GLU A 29 1.75 4.25 12.69
CA GLU A 29 1.45 5.67 12.48
C GLU A 29 1.51 6.47 13.80
N GLU A 30 1.44 5.81 14.96
CA GLU A 30 1.45 6.45 16.27
C GLU A 30 2.87 6.90 16.68
N GLY A 31 3.04 8.20 16.94
CA GLY A 31 4.26 8.75 17.56
C GLY A 31 5.48 8.89 16.65
N ARG A 32 5.34 8.66 15.33
CA ARG A 32 6.42 8.88 14.35
C ARG A 32 6.18 10.13 13.50
N GLU A 33 7.27 10.74 13.07
CA GLU A 33 7.21 11.78 12.04
C GLU A 33 6.79 11.14 10.72
N ASN A 34 5.60 11.50 10.21
CA ASN A 34 5.14 11.03 8.91
C ASN A 34 5.81 11.86 7.80
N ARG A 35 6.72 11.23 7.06
CA ARG A 35 7.48 11.83 5.95
C ARG A 35 6.82 11.65 4.58
N GLU A 36 5.63 11.09 4.57
CA GLU A 36 4.86 10.94 3.35
C GLU A 36 4.59 12.30 2.67
N PRO A 37 4.55 12.38 1.33
CA PRO A 37 4.19 13.60 0.61
C PRO A 37 2.90 14.26 1.12
N ALA A 38 2.89 15.61 1.17
CA ALA A 38 1.82 16.40 1.76
C ALA A 38 0.46 16.14 1.10
N SER A 39 0.45 15.87 -0.22
CA SER A 39 -0.74 15.48 -0.98
C SER A 39 -1.42 14.22 -0.43
N LEU A 40 -0.64 13.19 -0.08
CA LEU A 40 -1.15 11.91 0.45
C LEU A 40 -1.61 12.03 1.90
N GLN A 41 -0.89 12.81 2.72
CA GLN A 41 -1.33 13.12 4.08
C GLN A 41 -2.68 13.85 4.08
N SER A 42 -2.84 14.82 3.18
CA SER A 42 -4.07 15.60 3.03
C SER A 42 -5.23 14.71 2.58
N LEU A 43 -4.99 13.84 1.60
CA LEU A 43 -5.97 12.85 1.18
C LEU A 43 -6.40 11.93 2.33
N ARG A 44 -5.47 11.42 3.14
CA ARG A 44 -5.81 10.54 4.27
C ARG A 44 -6.69 11.24 5.29
N LYS A 45 -6.35 12.48 5.66
CA LYS A 45 -7.18 13.29 6.57
C LYS A 45 -8.60 13.48 6.02
N ALA A 46 -8.74 13.72 4.71
CA ALA A 46 -10.04 13.84 4.07
C ALA A 46 -10.83 12.52 4.08
N LEU A 47 -10.15 11.38 3.85
CA LEU A 47 -10.76 10.04 3.91
C LEU A 47 -11.20 9.65 5.34
N GLN A 48 -10.50 10.12 6.37
CA GLN A 48 -10.80 9.82 7.78
C GLN A 48 -11.91 10.67 8.40
N GLY A 49 -12.43 11.68 7.69
CA GLY A 49 -13.45 12.56 8.27
C GLY A 49 -13.34 14.03 7.88
N GLY A 50 -12.15 14.49 7.48
CA GLY A 50 -11.88 15.90 7.16
C GLY A 50 -12.56 16.42 5.88
N SER A 51 -12.59 17.73 5.69
CA SER A 51 -13.15 18.34 4.48
C SER A 51 -12.56 17.71 3.21
N LEU A 52 -13.42 17.34 2.26
CA LEU A 52 -13.02 16.72 1.01
C LEU A 52 -13.22 17.72 -0.13
N ASP A 53 -12.17 18.46 -0.46
CA ASP A 53 -12.09 19.21 -1.72
C ASP A 53 -11.39 18.34 -2.77
N ALA A 54 -12.20 17.66 -3.60
CA ALA A 54 -11.67 16.73 -4.59
C ALA A 54 -10.77 17.42 -5.62
N ALA A 55 -11.05 18.68 -6.00
CA ALA A 55 -10.27 19.40 -6.99
C ALA A 55 -8.87 19.73 -6.45
N ALA A 56 -8.80 20.32 -5.25
CA ALA A 56 -7.53 20.64 -4.60
C ALA A 56 -6.68 19.39 -4.32
N ILE A 57 -7.32 18.28 -3.90
CA ILE A 57 -6.64 17.00 -3.68
C ILE A 57 -6.06 16.47 -4.98
N ILE A 58 -6.83 16.47 -6.07
CA ILE A 58 -6.35 15.97 -7.37
C ILE A 58 -5.21 16.83 -7.92
N GLU A 59 -5.32 18.16 -7.79
CA GLU A 59 -4.28 19.09 -8.18
C GLU A 59 -2.96 18.80 -7.44
N SER A 60 -3.03 18.68 -6.10
CA SER A 60 -1.88 18.37 -5.25
C SER A 60 -1.26 17.00 -5.57
N LEU A 61 -2.08 15.95 -5.73
CA LEU A 61 -1.59 14.62 -6.14
C LEU A 61 -0.92 14.63 -7.51
N THR A 62 -1.42 15.43 -8.45
CA THR A 62 -0.85 15.56 -9.80
C THR A 62 0.48 16.29 -9.77
N ALA A 63 0.56 17.39 -9.00
CA ALA A 63 1.76 18.20 -8.83
C ALA A 63 2.92 17.41 -8.20
N GLU A 64 2.61 16.59 -7.18
CA GLU A 64 3.61 15.76 -6.49
C GLU A 64 3.82 14.38 -7.15
N HIS A 65 3.19 14.12 -8.31
CA HIS A 65 3.25 12.83 -9.01
C HIS A 65 2.80 11.61 -8.18
N GLN A 66 1.83 11.81 -7.28
CA GLN A 66 1.30 10.81 -6.34
C GLN A 66 -0.06 10.23 -6.74
N VAL A 67 -0.49 10.40 -8.00
CA VAL A 67 -1.81 9.98 -8.49
C VAL A 67 -2.08 8.48 -8.29
N GLU A 68 -1.10 7.61 -8.59
CA GLU A 68 -1.25 6.15 -8.39
C GLU A 68 -1.37 5.79 -6.89
N GLU A 69 -0.60 6.45 -6.02
CA GLU A 69 -0.65 6.19 -4.57
C GLU A 69 -1.95 6.71 -3.94
N GLY A 70 -2.39 7.89 -4.38
CA GLY A 70 -3.67 8.45 -3.96
C GLY A 70 -4.83 7.52 -4.30
N ALA A 71 -4.84 6.95 -5.51
CA ALA A 71 -5.85 5.98 -5.91
C ALA A 71 -5.78 4.68 -5.08
N SER A 72 -4.59 4.25 -4.67
CA SER A 72 -4.43 3.12 -3.74
C SER A 72 -5.04 3.41 -2.36
N LEU A 73 -4.85 4.62 -1.80
CA LEU A 73 -5.49 5.05 -0.55
C LEU A 73 -7.03 5.10 -0.67
N VAL A 74 -7.54 5.64 -1.78
CA VAL A 74 -8.97 5.69 -2.10
C VAL A 74 -9.57 4.28 -2.18
N ARG A 75 -8.89 3.34 -2.85
CA ARG A 75 -9.32 1.92 -2.88
C ARG A 75 -9.33 1.27 -1.49
N ALA A 76 -8.37 1.61 -0.62
CA ALA A 76 -8.37 1.14 0.75
C ALA A 76 -9.55 1.72 1.55
N GLY A 77 -9.86 3.01 1.39
CA GLY A 77 -11.00 3.68 2.03
C GLY A 77 -12.36 3.09 1.63
N ARG A 78 -12.53 2.64 0.37
CA ARG A 78 -13.75 1.95 -0.08
C ARG A 78 -14.06 0.69 0.73
N ARG A 79 -13.03 -0.06 1.16
CA ARG A 79 -13.19 -1.29 1.96
C ARG A 79 -13.61 -1.03 3.41
N GLY A 80 -13.46 0.19 3.91
CA GLY A 80 -13.72 0.58 5.30
C GLY A 80 -15.12 1.18 5.56
N GLY A 81 -16.08 1.05 4.63
CA GLY A 81 -17.45 1.56 4.81
C GLY A 81 -17.68 3.02 4.39
N GLY A 82 -16.66 3.72 3.86
CA GLY A 82 -16.76 5.09 3.36
C GLY A 82 -17.20 5.23 1.89
N GLN A 83 -17.77 4.19 1.29
CA GLN A 83 -17.90 4.05 -0.16
C GLN A 83 -18.56 5.26 -0.85
N ALA A 84 -19.68 5.77 -0.33
CA ALA A 84 -20.41 6.91 -0.93
C ALA A 84 -19.58 8.22 -0.95
N ARG A 85 -18.70 8.41 0.02
CA ARG A 85 -17.82 9.59 0.12
C ARG A 85 -16.63 9.49 -0.82
N VAL A 86 -16.15 8.27 -1.05
CA VAL A 86 -14.90 7.99 -1.75
C VAL A 86 -15.13 7.81 -3.26
N GLU A 87 -16.35 7.47 -3.67
CA GLU A 87 -16.70 7.19 -5.06
C GLU A 87 -16.47 8.37 -6.02
N PRO A 88 -16.89 9.61 -5.72
CA PRO A 88 -16.66 10.74 -6.63
C PRO A 88 -15.17 11.00 -6.88
N LEU A 89 -14.35 10.92 -5.83
CA LEU A 89 -12.91 11.09 -5.93
C LEU A 89 -12.28 9.96 -6.75
N ALA A 90 -12.75 8.72 -6.57
CA ALA A 90 -12.24 7.59 -7.31
C ALA A 90 -12.52 7.69 -8.82
N SER A 91 -13.72 8.12 -9.21
CA SER A 91 -14.07 8.34 -10.63
C SER A 91 -13.20 9.42 -11.28
N LEU A 92 -12.87 10.48 -10.54
CA LEU A 92 -12.00 11.55 -11.05
C LEU A 92 -10.53 11.10 -11.16
N LEU A 93 -10.05 10.24 -10.26
CA LEU A 93 -8.69 9.71 -10.29
C LEU A 93 -8.47 8.68 -11.40
N GLU A 94 -9.49 7.90 -11.78
CA GLU A 94 -9.38 6.81 -12.74
C GLU A 94 -8.65 7.17 -14.06
N PRO A 95 -9.05 8.22 -14.81
CA PRO A 95 -8.34 8.57 -16.05
C PRO A 95 -6.90 9.05 -15.80
N LEU A 96 -6.64 9.69 -14.65
CA LEU A 96 -5.30 10.17 -14.29
C LEU A 96 -4.38 9.00 -13.94
N VAL A 97 -4.90 8.00 -13.21
CA VAL A 97 -4.19 6.75 -12.88
C VAL A 97 -3.85 6.00 -14.16
N ALA A 98 -4.80 5.86 -15.10
CA ALA A 98 -4.55 5.20 -16.38
C ALA A 98 -3.41 5.88 -17.16
N ARG A 99 -3.39 7.22 -17.19
CA ARG A 99 -2.32 7.99 -17.83
C ARG A 99 -0.97 7.83 -17.11
N ALA A 100 -0.95 7.88 -15.78
CA ALA A 100 0.25 7.67 -14.98
C ALA A 100 0.81 6.26 -15.19
N ALA A 101 -0.05 5.24 -15.16
CA ALA A 101 0.32 3.85 -15.39
C ALA A 101 0.88 3.63 -16.81
N ALA A 102 0.22 4.17 -17.84
CA ALA A 102 0.71 4.06 -19.22
C ALA A 102 2.08 4.74 -19.40
N ARG A 103 2.29 5.91 -18.79
CA ARG A 103 3.60 6.58 -18.78
C ARG A 103 4.66 5.71 -18.11
N ARG A 104 4.35 5.20 -16.91
CA ARG A 104 5.23 4.35 -16.12
C ARG A 104 5.61 3.09 -16.90
N GLU A 105 4.66 2.41 -17.53
CA GLU A 105 4.90 1.23 -18.38
C GLU A 105 5.83 1.55 -19.55
N ALA A 106 5.60 2.66 -20.26
CA ALA A 106 6.41 3.06 -21.40
C ALA A 106 7.85 3.45 -21.02
N THR A 107 8.04 4.06 -19.84
CA THR A 107 9.35 4.58 -19.43
C THR A 107 10.08 3.72 -18.41
N TRP A 108 9.46 2.65 -17.89
CA TRP A 108 9.99 1.87 -16.78
C TRP A 108 11.45 1.42 -16.99
N MET A 109 11.73 0.84 -18.16
CA MET A 109 13.06 0.32 -18.49
C MET A 109 14.12 1.43 -18.60
N LEU A 110 13.69 2.66 -18.86
CA LEU A 110 14.54 3.83 -19.08
C LEU A 110 14.64 4.74 -17.85
N ASP A 111 13.92 4.44 -16.76
CA ASP A 111 13.96 5.29 -15.57
C ASP A 111 15.30 5.12 -14.84
N THR A 112 16.17 6.11 -14.94
CA THR A 112 17.50 6.13 -14.31
C THR A 112 17.44 6.53 -12.84
N ARG A 113 16.27 7.00 -12.35
CA ARG A 113 16.05 7.48 -10.99
C ARG A 113 15.57 6.37 -10.06
N ARG A 114 15.96 5.13 -10.35
CA ARG A 114 15.54 3.96 -9.58
C ARG A 114 16.68 3.52 -8.69
N ALA A 115 16.40 3.42 -7.40
CA ALA A 115 17.31 2.85 -6.43
C ALA A 115 16.79 1.46 -6.01
N ALA A 116 17.56 0.41 -6.31
CA ALA A 116 17.32 -0.91 -5.77
C ALA A 116 17.95 -0.99 -4.38
N VAL A 117 17.14 -1.35 -3.39
CA VAL A 117 17.55 -1.48 -2.00
C VAL A 117 17.26 -2.89 -1.53
N ARG A 118 18.17 -3.43 -0.72
CA ARG A 118 18.01 -4.71 -0.06
C ARG A 118 18.07 -4.48 1.45
N VAL A 119 17.00 -4.86 2.15
CA VAL A 119 16.85 -4.70 3.60
C VAL A 119 16.83 -6.07 4.25
N GLY A 120 17.65 -6.25 5.28
CA GLY A 120 17.65 -7.46 6.11
C GLY A 120 16.59 -7.36 7.20
N TYR A 121 15.85 -8.44 7.45
CA TYR A 121 14.86 -8.49 8.52
C TYR A 121 14.87 -9.85 9.23
N ALA A 122 14.34 -9.86 10.45
CA ALA A 122 14.07 -11.05 11.24
C ALA A 122 12.62 -11.02 11.71
N LYS A 123 12.00 -12.19 11.80
CA LYS A 123 10.61 -12.37 12.24
C LYS A 123 10.64 -12.97 13.63
N GLU A 124 10.19 -12.20 14.62
CA GLU A 124 10.30 -12.56 16.04
C GLU A 124 9.00 -12.25 16.80
N GLY A 125 8.77 -12.97 17.90
CA GLY A 125 7.64 -12.74 18.81
C GLY A 125 6.29 -12.76 18.09
N ALA A 126 5.49 -11.71 18.29
CA ALA A 126 4.16 -11.59 17.67
C ALA A 126 4.19 -11.52 16.14
N ALA A 127 5.35 -11.22 15.53
CA ALA A 127 5.47 -11.17 14.09
C ALA A 127 5.47 -12.56 13.45
N LEU A 128 5.70 -13.64 14.21
CA LEU A 128 5.78 -15.03 13.73
C LEU A 128 4.50 -15.50 13.00
N ASP A 129 3.34 -14.93 13.30
CA ASP A 129 2.07 -15.33 12.70
C ASP A 129 1.77 -14.67 11.35
N PHE A 130 2.57 -13.68 10.94
CA PHE A 130 2.36 -12.97 9.68
C PHE A 130 2.75 -13.83 8.49
N ASP A 131 1.89 -13.87 7.47
CA ASP A 131 2.25 -14.46 6.18
C ASP A 131 2.99 -13.45 5.28
N GLU A 132 3.38 -13.89 4.09
CA GLU A 132 4.06 -13.03 3.10
C GLU A 132 3.22 -11.80 2.72
N GLY A 133 1.90 -11.92 2.63
CA GLY A 133 1.01 -10.80 2.31
C GLY A 133 0.98 -9.76 3.43
N ASP A 134 0.94 -10.23 4.68
CA ASP A 134 1.01 -9.38 5.86
C ASP A 134 2.36 -8.64 5.94
N LEU A 135 3.47 -9.37 5.73
CA LEU A 135 4.82 -8.77 5.70
C LEU A 135 4.93 -7.72 4.59
N HIS A 136 4.43 -8.01 3.39
CA HIS A 136 4.37 -7.02 2.32
C HIS A 136 3.60 -5.76 2.74
N ALA A 137 2.42 -5.91 3.35
CA ALA A 137 1.65 -4.76 3.82
C ALA A 137 2.43 -3.93 4.86
N ILE A 138 3.12 -4.59 5.80
CA ILE A 138 3.95 -3.94 6.81
C ILE A 138 5.11 -3.16 6.17
N PHE A 139 5.86 -3.77 5.25
CA PHE A 139 6.97 -3.08 4.57
C PHE A 139 6.49 -1.92 3.68
N MET A 140 5.40 -2.11 2.95
CA MET A 140 4.77 -1.04 2.16
C MET A 140 4.41 0.16 3.05
N GLN A 141 3.81 -0.10 4.21
CA GLN A 141 3.46 0.92 5.19
C GLN A 141 4.70 1.61 5.76
N ALA A 142 5.73 0.84 6.13
CA ALA A 142 6.98 1.38 6.66
C ALA A 142 7.67 2.32 5.66
N PHE A 143 7.83 1.89 4.41
CA PHE A 143 8.43 2.71 3.35
C PHE A 143 7.63 3.99 3.11
N ARG A 144 6.30 3.89 3.06
CA ARG A 144 5.43 5.05 2.90
C ARG A 144 5.60 6.06 4.04
N LEU A 145 5.66 5.60 5.29
CA LEU A 145 5.86 6.47 6.47
C LEU A 145 7.22 7.18 6.45
N GLU A 146 8.23 6.55 5.86
CA GLU A 146 9.54 7.14 5.61
C GLU A 146 9.59 8.01 4.34
N GLY A 147 8.46 8.22 3.65
CA GLY A 147 8.37 9.01 2.42
C GLY A 147 8.95 8.32 1.19
N LEU A 148 9.26 7.02 1.28
CA LEU A 148 9.86 6.26 0.19
C LEU A 148 8.78 5.81 -0.81
N CYS A 149 8.81 6.41 -2.00
CA CYS A 149 7.89 6.06 -3.09
C CYS A 149 8.37 4.79 -3.81
N LEU A 150 7.66 3.67 -3.61
CA LEU A 150 7.95 2.43 -4.34
C LEU A 150 7.65 2.59 -5.83
N ALA A 151 8.64 2.26 -6.63
CA ALA A 151 8.62 2.43 -8.07
C ALA A 151 7.64 1.45 -8.74
N LEU A 152 7.49 0.24 -8.17
CA LEU A 152 6.46 -0.74 -8.52
C LEU A 152 5.97 -1.43 -7.25
N ASP A 153 4.67 -1.30 -6.95
CA ASP A 153 3.97 -1.99 -5.87
C ASP A 153 3.02 -3.09 -6.41
N LEU A 154 2.36 -3.83 -5.50
CA LEU A 154 1.44 -4.94 -5.82
C LEU A 154 0.32 -4.59 -6.81
N GLY A 155 -0.01 -3.31 -6.98
CA GLY A 155 -1.04 -2.85 -7.92
C GLY A 155 -0.53 -2.46 -9.31
N LYS A 156 0.79 -2.40 -9.52
CA LYS A 156 1.41 -1.81 -10.71
C LYS A 156 1.90 -2.86 -11.72
N ARG A 157 2.01 -2.45 -12.99
CA ARG A 157 2.51 -3.26 -14.12
C ARG A 157 3.67 -2.55 -14.84
N PRO A 158 4.85 -3.17 -15.10
CA PRO A 158 5.19 -4.57 -14.82
C PRO A 158 5.13 -4.89 -13.33
N ARG A 159 4.91 -6.18 -13.00
CA ARG A 159 4.69 -6.63 -11.62
C ARG A 159 5.79 -6.10 -10.68
N PRO A 160 5.45 -5.84 -9.41
CA PRO A 160 6.36 -5.23 -8.46
C PRO A 160 7.67 -5.96 -8.25
N MET A 161 8.66 -5.17 -7.87
CA MET A 161 9.97 -5.65 -7.42
C MET A 161 10.10 -5.64 -5.89
N LEU A 162 8.99 -5.58 -5.14
CA LEU A 162 9.04 -5.96 -3.73
C LEU A 162 9.17 -7.48 -3.67
N ARG A 163 10.37 -7.98 -3.38
CA ARG A 163 10.67 -9.42 -3.39
C ARG A 163 11.16 -9.85 -2.02
N LEU A 164 10.47 -10.82 -1.43
CA LEU A 164 10.97 -11.57 -0.28
C LEU A 164 11.84 -12.73 -0.79
N ALA A 165 13.02 -12.91 -0.20
CA ALA A 165 13.98 -13.90 -0.69
C ALA A 165 13.45 -15.34 -0.64
N LEU A 166 12.80 -15.72 0.47
CA LEU A 166 12.06 -16.97 0.63
C LEU A 166 10.88 -16.73 1.60
N PRO A 167 9.63 -17.08 1.24
CA PRO A 167 8.52 -16.94 2.17
C PRO A 167 8.67 -17.95 3.31
N LEU A 168 8.89 -17.46 4.53
CA LEU A 168 8.82 -18.28 5.72
C LEU A 168 7.36 -18.59 6.04
N PRO A 169 7.01 -19.85 6.36
CA PRO A 169 5.65 -20.17 6.74
C PRO A 169 5.24 -19.42 8.02
N ALA A 170 3.94 -19.23 8.21
CA ALA A 170 3.41 -18.73 9.49
C ALA A 170 3.88 -19.65 10.64
N GLY A 171 4.29 -19.06 11.75
CA GLY A 171 4.90 -19.73 12.90
C GLY A 171 6.42 -19.94 12.82
N ALA A 172 7.07 -19.77 11.66
CA ALA A 172 8.52 -19.90 11.54
C ALA A 172 9.24 -18.57 11.84
N GLY A 173 10.28 -18.62 12.67
CA GLY A 173 11.22 -17.52 12.87
C GLY A 173 12.23 -17.43 11.75
N GLY A 174 12.70 -16.22 11.45
CA GLY A 174 13.69 -15.95 10.40
C GLY A 174 15.00 -15.44 10.98
N LEU A 175 16.13 -15.93 10.46
CA LEU A 175 17.48 -15.48 10.83
C LEU A 175 18.16 -14.85 9.61
N GLY A 176 17.84 -13.58 9.33
CA GLY A 176 18.47 -12.82 8.24
C GLY A 176 17.78 -12.98 6.88
N GLU A 177 16.45 -12.84 6.87
CA GLU A 177 15.68 -12.76 5.64
C GLU A 177 15.93 -11.44 4.91
N TRP A 178 15.65 -11.39 3.62
CA TRP A 178 15.84 -10.19 2.81
C TRP A 178 14.58 -9.78 2.09
N ILE A 179 14.39 -8.46 2.04
CA ILE A 179 13.44 -7.83 1.15
C ILE A 179 14.19 -6.95 0.17
N GLU A 180 13.89 -7.11 -1.12
CA GLU A 180 14.37 -6.24 -2.18
C GLU A 180 13.23 -5.30 -2.55
N ALA A 181 13.53 -4.02 -2.72
CA ALA A 181 12.59 -2.98 -3.11
C ALA A 181 13.24 -2.06 -4.13
N VAL A 182 12.44 -1.50 -5.04
CA VAL A 182 12.89 -0.44 -5.94
C VAL A 182 12.12 0.81 -5.63
N PHE A 183 12.85 1.87 -5.27
CA PHE A 183 12.30 3.18 -4.99
C PHE A 183 12.52 4.12 -6.16
N ARG A 184 11.59 5.05 -6.34
CA ARG A 184 11.84 6.25 -7.13
C ARG A 184 12.62 7.19 -6.23
N THR A 185 13.80 7.61 -6.68
CA THR A 185 14.47 8.75 -6.07
C THR A 185 13.70 10.00 -6.53
N ASP A 186 13.24 10.80 -5.58
CA ASP A 186 12.70 12.13 -5.89
C ASP A 186 13.76 12.98 -6.62
N PRO A 187 13.34 13.98 -7.42
CA PRO A 187 14.25 15.00 -7.93
C PRO A 187 14.88 15.84 -6.80
#